data_AF-A0A7W1UN65-F1
#
_entry.id   AF-A0A7W1UN65-F1
#
_cell.length_a   1.000
_cell.length_b   1.000
_cell.length_c   1.000
_cell.angle_alpha   90.00
_cell.angle_beta   90.00
_cell.angle_gamma   90.00
#
_symmetry.space_group_name_H-M   'P 1'
#
loop_
_entity.id
_entity.type
_entity.pdbx_description
1 polymer ?
#
loop_
_entity_poly.entity_id
_entity_poly.type
_entity_poly.pdbx_seq_one_letter_code
_entity_poly.pdbx_strand_id
1 'polypeptide(L)'
;MKKITLIAVLFVINIFNLSAQENDEFEHKFDRAEKIFSEVYKDGKDESLSLSKLGYTSAIPIFVELTQKQPDNMNIAFKLGVCYLSSRKQRALSIPYFAKAVKNTSDNYNGS
;
A
#
# COMPACT_ATOMS: atom_id res chain seq x y z
N MET A 1 29.26 21.02 -27.85
CA MET A 1 28.65 21.45 -26.56
C MET A 1 27.13 21.52 -26.64
N LYS A 2 26.51 22.38 -27.47
CA LYS A 2 25.03 22.52 -27.57
C LYS A 2 24.26 21.20 -27.85
N LYS A 3 24.78 20.33 -28.72
CA LYS A 3 24.16 19.01 -29.02
C LYS A 3 24.19 18.03 -27.82
N ILE A 4 25.26 18.06 -27.04
CA ILE A 4 25.40 17.23 -25.83
C ILE A 4 24.43 17.72 -24.75
N THR A 5 24.29 19.04 -24.59
CA THR A 5 23.31 19.65 -23.68
C THR A 5 21.88 19.29 -24.07
N LEU A 6 21.53 19.32 -25.36
CA LEU A 6 20.19 18.94 -25.84
C LEU A 6 19.86 17.47 -25.54
N ILE A 7 20.82 16.57 -25.77
CA ILE A 7 20.66 15.14 -25.45
C ILE A 7 20.47 14.95 -23.95
N ALA A 8 21.29 15.60 -23.11
CA ALA A 8 21.15 15.52 -21.66
C ALA A 8 19.77 15.99 -21.18
N VAL A 9 19.24 17.09 -21.74
CA VAL A 9 17.90 17.59 -21.42
C VAL A 9 16.82 16.58 -21.79
N LEU A 10 16.91 15.94 -22.96
CA LEU A 10 15.96 14.90 -23.37
C LEU A 10 15.98 13.69 -22.44
N PHE A 11 17.16 13.25 -21.99
CA PHE A 11 17.28 12.17 -21.01
C PHE A 11 16.62 12.52 -19.68
N VAL A 12 16.85 13.73 -19.19
CA VAL A 12 16.26 14.20 -17.92
C VAL A 12 14.72 14.25 -18.02
N ILE A 13 14.17 14.77 -19.12
CA ILE A 13 12.71 14.81 -19.34
C ILE A 13 12.11 13.39 -19.34
N ASN A 14 12.78 12.41 -19.96
CA ASN A 14 12.29 11.02 -19.95
C ASN A 14 12.25 10.41 -18.55
N ILE A 15 13.27 10.69 -17.71
CA ILE A 15 13.31 10.20 -16.32
C ILE A 15 12.15 10.79 -15.50
N PHE A 16 11.89 12.08 -15.66
CA PHE A 16 10.77 12.74 -14.96
C PHE A 16 9.41 12.18 -15.40
N ASN A 17 9.20 11.97 -16.70
CA ASN A 17 7.95 11.38 -17.21
C ASN A 17 7.74 9.96 -16.66
N LEU A 18 8.80 9.14 -16.62
CA LEU A 18 8.72 7.78 -16.08
C LEU A 18 8.38 7.78 -14.58
N SER A 19 9.00 8.68 -13.81
CA SER A 19 8.75 8.81 -12.37
C SER A 19 7.32 9.30 -12.08
N ALA A 20 6.81 10.24 -12.88
CA ALA A 20 5.43 10.72 -12.75
C ALA A 20 4.42 9.62 -13.07
N GLN A 21 4.68 8.80 -14.10
CA GLN A 21 3.82 7.67 -14.45
C GLN A 21 3.81 6.60 -13.36
N GLU A 22 4.98 6.27 -12.78
CA GLU A 22 5.05 5.30 -11.67
C GLU A 22 4.27 5.79 -10.43
N ASN A 23 4.35 7.10 -10.13
CA ASN A 23 3.63 7.67 -9.01
C ASN A 23 2.10 7.63 -9.21
N ASP A 24 1.61 7.95 -10.42
CA ASP A 24 0.18 7.86 -10.74
C ASP A 24 -0.35 6.42 -10.62
N GLU A 25 0.40 5.44 -11.11
CA GLU A 25 0.05 4.03 -10.96
C GLU A 25 0.01 3.61 -9.49
N PHE A 26 0.96 4.07 -8.68
CA PHE A 26 0.99 3.80 -7.24
C PHE A 26 -0.25 4.35 -6.54
N GLU A 27 -0.59 5.62 -6.76
CA GLU A 27 -1.75 6.26 -6.13
C GLU A 27 -3.05 5.55 -6.54
N HIS A 28 -3.23 5.25 -7.83
CA HIS A 28 -4.41 4.52 -8.28
C HIS A 28 -4.54 3.12 -7.63
N LYS A 29 -3.42 2.39 -7.46
CA LYS A 29 -3.42 1.11 -6.74
C LYS A 29 -3.69 1.29 -5.25
N PHE A 30 -3.13 2.32 -4.64
CA PHE A 30 -3.34 2.65 -3.24
C PHE A 30 -4.81 2.96 -2.96
N ASP A 31 -5.42 3.84 -3.74
CA ASP A 31 -6.84 4.20 -3.63
C ASP A 31 -7.76 2.98 -3.79
N ARG A 32 -7.44 2.12 -4.77
CA ARG A 32 -8.20 0.88 -4.97
C ARG A 32 -8.08 -0.06 -3.76
N ALA A 33 -6.88 -0.26 -3.24
CA ALA A 33 -6.65 -1.08 -2.06
C ALA A 33 -7.35 -0.49 -0.82
N GLU A 34 -7.30 0.83 -0.68
CA GLU A 34 -7.88 1.56 0.44
C GLU A 34 -9.40 1.50 0.44
N LYS A 35 -10.02 1.59 -0.73
CA LYS A 35 -11.45 1.42 -0.88
C LYS A 35 -11.89 0.03 -0.42
N ILE A 36 -11.25 -1.03 -0.92
CA ILE A 36 -11.54 -2.41 -0.52
C ILE A 36 -11.29 -2.60 0.98
N PHE A 37 -10.17 -2.09 1.48
CA PHE A 37 -9.82 -2.17 2.90
C PHE A 37 -10.90 -1.51 3.77
N SER A 38 -11.29 -0.29 3.41
CA SER A 38 -12.26 0.51 4.15
C SER A 38 -13.66 -0.08 4.12
N GLU A 39 -14.09 -0.64 2.99
CA GLU A 39 -15.37 -1.36 2.88
C GLU A 39 -15.40 -2.54 3.86
N VAL A 40 -14.38 -3.39 3.84
CA VAL A 40 -14.29 -4.56 4.73
C VAL A 40 -14.09 -4.15 6.20
N TYR A 41 -13.32 -3.09 6.46
CA TYR A 41 -13.01 -2.63 7.82
C TYR A 41 -14.20 -1.92 8.49
N LYS A 42 -14.97 -1.11 7.75
CA LYS A 42 -16.19 -0.44 8.26
C LYS A 42 -17.29 -1.43 8.60
N ASP A 43 -17.48 -2.45 7.77
CA ASP A 43 -18.43 -3.54 8.01
C ASP A 43 -18.02 -4.42 9.21
N GLY A 44 -16.77 -4.36 9.65
CA GLY A 44 -16.20 -5.12 10.76
C GLY A 44 -16.43 -4.52 12.16
N LYS A 45 -17.20 -3.43 12.31
CA LYS A 45 -17.61 -2.91 13.63
C LYS A 45 -18.57 -3.85 14.37
N ASP A 46 -19.24 -4.75 13.66
CA ASP A 46 -19.90 -5.89 14.28
C ASP A 46 -18.89 -7.04 14.40
N GLU A 47 -18.62 -7.45 15.64
CA GLU A 47 -17.53 -8.31 16.15
C GLU A 47 -17.37 -9.70 15.47
N SER A 48 -18.16 -10.02 14.44
CA SER A 48 -18.31 -11.35 13.85
C SER A 48 -17.76 -11.50 12.42
N LEU A 49 -17.27 -10.45 11.76
CA LEU A 49 -16.96 -10.51 10.32
C LEU A 49 -15.61 -11.14 9.94
N SER A 50 -15.16 -12.17 10.66
CA SER A 50 -14.07 -13.08 10.21
C SER A 50 -14.53 -14.07 9.11
N LEU A 51 -15.71 -13.84 8.53
CA LEU A 51 -16.47 -14.81 7.74
C LEU A 51 -17.14 -14.23 6.47
N SER A 52 -16.94 -12.96 6.11
CA SER A 52 -17.44 -12.50 4.80
C SER A 52 -16.68 -13.26 3.70
N LYS A 53 -17.44 -13.85 2.77
CA LYS A 53 -16.97 -14.84 1.79
C LYS A 53 -15.90 -14.30 0.81
N LEU A 54 -15.62 -12.99 0.84
CA LEU A 54 -14.62 -12.29 0.03
C LEU A 54 -13.50 -11.61 0.85
N GLY A 55 -13.76 -11.15 2.09
CA GLY A 55 -12.77 -10.61 3.02
C GLY A 55 -11.74 -9.65 2.42
N TYR A 56 -10.53 -9.61 3.00
CA TYR A 56 -9.40 -8.84 2.46
C TYR A 56 -8.69 -9.50 1.27
N THR A 57 -9.22 -10.60 0.73
CA THR A 57 -8.54 -11.42 -0.29
C THR A 57 -8.14 -10.62 -1.53
N SER A 58 -8.98 -9.67 -1.94
CA SER A 58 -8.72 -8.80 -3.09
C SER A 58 -7.73 -7.66 -2.79
N ALA A 59 -7.60 -7.25 -1.52
CA ALA A 59 -6.70 -6.17 -1.11
C ALA A 59 -5.25 -6.66 -0.88
N ILE A 60 -5.08 -7.89 -0.40
CA ILE A 60 -3.76 -8.50 -0.13
C ILE A 60 -2.79 -8.38 -1.31
N PRO A 61 -3.11 -8.84 -2.54
CA PRO A 61 -2.15 -8.77 -3.64
C PRO A 61 -1.77 -7.32 -4.00
N ILE A 62 -2.72 -6.38 -3.91
CA ILE A 62 -2.46 -4.98 -4.20
C ILE A 62 -1.53 -4.38 -3.15
N PHE A 63 -1.80 -4.63 -1.86
CA PHE A 63 -0.91 -4.17 -0.79
C PHE A 63 0.47 -4.81 -0.85
N VAL A 64 0.59 -6.08 -1.27
CA VAL A 64 1.90 -6.72 -1.50
C VAL A 64 2.68 -5.97 -2.57
N GLU A 65 2.08 -5.63 -3.71
CA GLU A 65 2.74 -4.80 -4.74
C GLU A 65 3.14 -3.43 -4.19
N LEU A 66 2.25 -2.77 -3.44
CA LEU A 66 2.53 -1.46 -2.84
C LEU A 66 3.71 -1.52 -1.86
N THR A 67 3.88 -2.62 -1.10
CA THR A 67 5.06 -2.79 -0.22
C THR A 67 6.37 -2.97 -0.97
N GLN A 68 6.34 -3.44 -2.23
CA GLN A 68 7.55 -3.53 -3.04
C GLN A 68 7.98 -2.16 -3.56
N LYS A 69 7.00 -1.28 -3.83
CA LYS A 69 7.23 0.10 -4.30
C LYS A 69 7.61 1.05 -3.18
N GLN A 70 6.91 0.97 -2.04
CA GLN A 70 7.18 1.77 -0.86
C GLN A 70 7.39 0.84 0.35
N PRO A 71 8.57 0.23 0.48
CA PRO A 71 8.86 -0.66 1.59
C PRO A 71 8.77 0.08 2.93
N ASP A 72 9.10 1.36 3.03
CA ASP A 72 9.14 2.07 4.31
C ASP A 72 7.81 2.75 4.68
N ASN A 73 6.72 2.43 3.97
CA ASN A 73 5.39 2.95 4.29
C ASN A 73 4.72 2.10 5.38
N MET A 74 4.71 2.62 6.61
CA MET A 74 4.14 1.94 7.78
C MET A 74 2.62 1.80 7.71
N ASN A 75 1.92 2.71 7.02
CA ASN A 75 0.47 2.61 6.84
C ASN A 75 0.11 1.40 5.96
N ILE A 76 0.86 1.16 4.88
CA ILE A 76 0.70 -0.04 4.04
C ILE A 76 1.02 -1.29 4.87
N ALA A 77 2.11 -1.28 5.65
CA ALA A 77 2.47 -2.41 6.51
C ALA A 77 1.36 -2.73 7.52
N PHE A 78 0.79 -1.72 8.17
CA PHE A 78 -0.32 -1.90 9.10
C PHE A 78 -1.55 -2.52 8.41
N LYS A 79 -2.00 -1.94 7.30
CA LYS A 79 -3.19 -2.40 6.56
C LYS A 79 -3.01 -3.82 6.03
N LEU A 80 -1.83 -4.15 5.49
CA LEU A 80 -1.51 -5.52 5.07
C LEU A 80 -1.46 -6.50 6.25
N GLY A 81 -0.95 -6.06 7.41
CA GLY A 81 -1.01 -6.83 8.65
C GLY A 81 -2.45 -7.17 9.06
N VAL A 82 -3.37 -6.19 9.02
CA VAL A 82 -4.80 -6.40 9.28
C VAL A 82 -5.40 -7.38 8.27
N CYS A 83 -5.10 -7.22 6.99
CA CYS A 83 -5.57 -8.13 5.94
C CYS A 83 -5.14 -9.58 6.22
N TYR A 84 -3.86 -9.81 6.58
CA TYR A 84 -3.36 -11.14 6.91
C TYR A 84 -3.97 -11.67 8.21
N LEU A 85 -4.16 -10.84 9.23
CA LEU A 85 -4.72 -11.25 10.52
C LEU A 85 -6.11 -11.90 10.35
N SER A 86 -6.91 -11.34 9.43
CA SER A 86 -8.25 -11.84 9.09
C SER A 86 -8.24 -13.07 8.17
N SER A 87 -7.09 -13.44 7.60
CA SER A 87 -6.95 -14.65 6.79
C SER A 87 -6.80 -15.89 7.67
N ARG A 88 -7.70 -16.86 7.54
CA ARG A 88 -7.59 -18.15 8.24
C ARG A 88 -6.30 -18.91 7.92
N LYS A 89 -5.80 -18.79 6.69
CA LYS A 89 -4.62 -19.53 6.21
C LYS A 89 -3.31 -18.79 6.41
N GLN A 90 -3.34 -17.47 6.42
CA GLN A 90 -2.15 -16.62 6.36
C GLN A 90 -1.99 -15.71 7.58
N ARG A 91 -2.76 -15.95 8.65
CA ARG A 91 -2.74 -15.16 9.89
C ARG A 91 -1.34 -14.89 10.44
N ALA A 92 -0.47 -15.90 10.41
CA ALA A 92 0.90 -15.77 10.90
C ALA A 92 1.73 -14.69 10.16
N LEU A 93 1.42 -14.42 8.88
CA LEU A 93 2.10 -13.37 8.11
C LEU A 93 1.82 -11.96 8.67
N SER A 94 0.74 -11.76 9.44
CA SER A 94 0.43 -10.45 10.03
C SER A 94 1.53 -9.95 10.99
N ILE A 95 2.20 -10.86 11.72
CA ILE A 95 3.19 -10.54 12.75
C ILE A 95 4.34 -9.69 12.21
N PRO A 96 5.09 -10.10 11.15
CA PRO A 96 6.17 -9.28 10.63
C PRO A 96 5.71 -7.93 10.06
N TYR A 97 4.50 -7.84 9.51
CA TYR A 97 3.96 -6.57 8.99
C TYR A 97 3.56 -5.62 10.12
N PHE A 98 2.98 -6.12 11.21
CA PHE A 98 2.73 -5.30 12.40
C PHE A 98 4.03 -4.88 13.08
N ALA A 99 4.99 -5.80 13.23
CA ALA A 99 6.31 -5.49 13.78
C ALA A 99 7.05 -4.44 12.96
N LYS A 100 6.79 -4.36 11.65
CA LYS A 100 7.28 -3.28 10.79
C LYS A 100 6.53 -1.99 11.03
N ALA A 101 5.20 -2.02 11.01
CA ALA A 101 4.34 -0.85 11.14
C ALA A 101 4.67 -0.02 12.41
N VAL A 102 4.95 -0.69 13.54
CA VAL A 102 5.26 -0.03 14.81
C VAL A 102 6.64 0.66 14.86
N LYS A 103 7.53 0.45 13.87
CA LYS A 103 8.88 1.01 13.90
C LYS A 103 8.94 2.52 13.68
N ASN A 104 7.94 3.09 13.01
CA ASN A 104 7.88 4.51 12.69
C ASN A 104 6.44 5.03 12.82
N THR A 105 5.76 4.66 13.90
CA THR A 105 4.49 5.27 14.30
C THR A 105 4.78 6.62 14.94
N SER A 106 4.27 7.70 14.37
CA SER A 106 4.18 8.98 15.09
C SER A 106 2.87 9.02 15.87
N ASP A 107 2.89 9.54 17.10
CA ASP A 107 1.66 9.79 17.89
C ASP A 107 0.68 10.77 17.20
N ASN A 108 1.11 11.41 16.12
CA ASN A 108 0.43 12.51 15.43
C ASN A 108 -0.40 12.05 14.21
N TYR A 109 -1.00 10.85 14.23
CA TYR A 109 -1.91 10.42 13.18
C TYR A 109 -3.30 11.07 13.37
N ASN A 110 -3.47 12.25 12.79
CA ASN A 110 -4.80 12.83 12.55
C ASN A 110 -5.40 12.11 11.33
N GLY A 111 -6.24 11.12 11.56
CA GLY A 111 -6.98 10.45 10.50
C GLY A 111 -7.88 11.45 9.75
N SER A 112 -7.52 11.75 8.51
CA SER A 112 -8.32 12.52 7.55
C SER A 112 -9.26 11.62 6.77
#